data_AF-A0A5P1EC05-F1
#
_entry.id   AF-A0A5P1EC05-F1
#
_cell.length_a   1.000
_cell.length_b   1.000
_cell.length_c   1.000
_cell.angle_alpha   90.00
_cell.angle_beta   90.00
_cell.angle_gamma   90.00
#
_symmetry.space_group_name_H-M   'P 1'
#
loop_
_entity.id
_entity.type
_entity.pdbx_description
1 polymer ?
#
loop_
_entity_poly.entity_id
_entity_poly.type
_entity_poly.pdbx_seq_one_letter_code
_entity_poly.pdbx_strand_id
1 'polypeptide(L)'
;MGKIIVAAVASLWVIPISIVVNKIVPDPYMDEIFHIPQAQQYCRGDFKTWDPMITTPPGLYFFSLAYIASLFPGMWIANAVQSLPELCSPAYLRSTNAFLAIICSVLVYELLINLRPSLGEGKATISALLIALYPVHWFFIFLYYTDVASITAVLAMLLASLKKKYWLSAMFGACRLLRRSFRQNKYSVA
;
A
#
# COMPACT_ATOMS: atom_id res chain seq x y z
N MET A 1 -23.11 -4.71 9.45
CA MET A 1 -22.52 -3.35 9.59
C MET A 1 -21.02 -3.36 9.87
N GLY A 2 -20.45 -4.51 10.26
CA GLY A 2 -19.08 -4.59 10.77
C GLY A 2 -17.98 -3.99 9.88
N LYS A 3 -18.05 -4.11 8.54
CA LYS A 3 -17.03 -3.54 7.64
C LYS A 3 -16.88 -2.01 7.76
N ILE A 4 -18.00 -1.29 7.94
CA ILE A 4 -18.00 0.17 8.08
C ILE A 4 -17.39 0.55 9.43
N ILE A 5 -17.74 -0.20 10.49
CA ILE A 5 -17.19 -0.02 11.83
C ILE A 5 -15.68 -0.24 11.80
N VAL A 6 -15.22 -1.33 11.17
CA VAL A 6 -13.78 -1.63 11.02
C VAL A 6 -13.06 -0.49 10.30
N ALA A 7 -13.60 -0.01 9.16
CA ALA A 7 -12.99 1.09 8.42
C ALA A 7 -12.92 2.39 9.25
N ALA A 8 -14.01 2.74 9.94
CA ALA A 8 -14.09 3.94 10.76
C ALA A 8 -13.12 3.88 11.95
N VAL A 9 -13.15 2.78 12.71
CA VAL A 9 -12.24 2.60 13.86
C VAL A 9 -10.79 2.55 13.38
N ALA A 10 -10.48 1.83 12.29
CA ALA A 10 -9.13 1.80 11.71
C ALA A 10 -8.63 3.21 11.36
N SER A 11 -9.48 4.00 10.70
CA SER A 11 -9.12 5.37 10.32
C SER A 11 -8.85 6.28 11.51
N LEU A 12 -9.59 6.10 12.62
CA LEU A 12 -9.45 6.91 13.84
C LEU A 12 -8.07 6.80 14.50
N TRP A 13 -7.36 5.67 14.35
CA TRP A 13 -5.99 5.54 14.86
C TRP A 13 -4.94 5.70 13.77
N VAL A 14 -5.17 5.17 12.57
CA VAL A 14 -4.20 5.26 11.47
C VAL A 14 -3.93 6.70 11.08
N ILE A 15 -4.95 7.56 10.94
CA ILE A 15 -4.77 8.93 10.47
C ILE A 15 -3.98 9.79 11.48
N PRO A 16 -4.37 9.88 12.77
CA PRO A 16 -3.63 10.72 13.72
C PRO A 16 -2.20 10.24 13.93
N ILE A 17 -1.98 8.92 14.00
CA ILE A 17 -0.63 8.38 14.19
C ILE A 17 0.24 8.63 12.96
N SER A 18 -0.33 8.53 11.74
CA SER A 18 0.39 8.91 10.52
C SER A 18 0.84 10.38 10.56
N ILE A 19 -0.02 11.29 11.06
CA ILE A 19 0.34 12.70 11.21
C ILE A 19 1.49 12.87 12.21
N VAL A 20 1.42 12.18 13.36
CA VAL A 20 2.48 12.22 14.38
C VAL A 20 3.79 11.67 13.86
N VAL A 21 3.78 10.51 13.19
CA VAL A 21 4.99 9.89 12.62
C VAL A 21 5.63 10.82 11.59
N ASN A 22 4.85 11.40 10.67
CA ASN A 22 5.39 12.32 9.66
C ASN A 22 5.92 13.62 10.26
N LYS A 23 5.46 14.03 11.44
CA LYS A 23 6.01 15.18 12.17
C LYS A 23 7.32 14.86 12.89
N ILE A 24 7.45 13.65 13.44
CA ILE A 24 8.63 13.23 14.23
C ILE A 24 9.75 12.75 13.32
N VAL A 25 9.42 12.04 12.25
CA VAL A 25 10.36 11.42 11.30
C VAL A 25 10.03 11.93 9.90
N PRO A 26 10.33 13.20 9.57
CA PRO A 26 9.98 13.77 8.25
C PRO A 26 10.81 13.17 7.11
N ASP A 27 12.04 12.77 7.41
CA ASP A 27 12.98 12.22 6.42
C ASP A 27 12.76 10.72 6.19
N PRO A 28 13.18 10.19 5.02
CA PRO A 28 13.13 8.76 4.73
C PRO A 28 13.86 7.93 5.80
N TYR A 29 13.18 6.91 6.32
CA TYR A 29 13.68 6.02 7.35
C TYR A 29 13.94 4.60 6.83
N MET A 30 15.08 4.01 7.19
CA MET A 30 15.50 2.67 6.76
C MET A 30 15.46 2.52 5.23
N ASP A 31 14.72 1.54 4.68
CA ASP A 31 14.69 1.27 3.24
C ASP A 31 13.91 2.34 2.44
N GLU A 32 13.20 3.26 3.11
CA GLU A 32 12.59 4.41 2.44
C GLU A 32 13.64 5.28 1.73
N ILE A 33 14.91 5.25 2.16
CA ILE A 33 16.00 5.94 1.46
C ILE A 33 16.17 5.47 0.02
N PHE A 34 15.74 4.24 -0.31
CA PHE A 34 15.72 3.71 -1.66
C PHE A 34 14.34 3.89 -2.31
N HIS A 35 13.26 3.57 -1.58
CA HIS A 35 11.91 3.58 -2.12
C HIS A 35 11.37 4.98 -2.45
N ILE A 36 11.60 5.97 -1.58
CA ILE A 36 11.07 7.33 -1.77
C ILE A 36 11.71 8.02 -2.98
N PRO A 37 13.04 8.07 -3.14
CA PRO A 37 13.65 8.67 -4.32
C PRO A 37 13.23 7.96 -5.62
N GLN A 38 13.08 6.62 -5.59
CA GLN A 38 12.61 5.86 -6.74
C GLN A 38 11.16 6.23 -7.12
N ALA A 39 10.25 6.35 -6.15
CA ALA A 39 8.88 6.77 -6.41
C ALA A 39 8.83 8.21 -6.95
N GLN A 40 9.67 9.10 -6.43
CA GLN A 40 9.78 10.48 -6.91
C GLN A 40 10.30 10.57 -8.36
N GLN A 41 11.19 9.66 -8.80
CA GLN A 41 11.55 9.55 -10.22
C GLN A 41 10.33 9.22 -11.08
N TYR A 42 9.49 8.28 -10.64
CA TYR A 42 8.27 7.91 -11.37
C TYR A 42 7.27 9.07 -11.39
N CYS A 43 7.16 9.84 -10.30
CA CYS A 43 6.34 11.06 -10.27
C CYS A 43 6.81 12.13 -11.26
N ARG A 44 8.11 12.15 -11.62
CA ARG A 44 8.67 13.00 -12.68
C ARG A 44 8.51 12.43 -14.09
N GLY A 45 7.84 11.29 -14.22
CA GLY A 45 7.68 10.58 -15.50
C GLY A 45 8.90 9.76 -15.92
N ASP A 46 9.95 9.68 -15.10
CA ASP A 46 11.09 8.80 -15.36
C ASP A 46 10.82 7.38 -14.86
N PHE A 47 10.19 6.59 -15.72
CA PHE A 47 9.92 5.17 -15.48
C PHE A 47 11.06 4.25 -15.91
N LYS A 48 12.13 4.80 -16.50
CA LYS A 48 13.25 4.02 -17.05
C LYS A 48 14.37 3.83 -16.05
N THR A 49 14.58 4.80 -15.17
CA THR A 49 15.59 4.72 -14.11
C THR A 49 15.14 3.77 -13.00
N TRP A 50 16.07 2.94 -12.52
CA TRP A 50 15.84 1.98 -11.45
C TRP A 50 17.03 1.89 -10.50
N ASP A 51 16.80 2.08 -9.21
CA ASP A 51 17.79 1.90 -8.16
C ASP A 51 18.13 0.40 -8.01
N PRO A 52 19.39 -0.01 -8.21
CA PRO A 52 19.80 -1.41 -8.16
C PRO A 52 19.69 -2.05 -6.76
N MET A 53 19.56 -1.27 -5.70
CA MET A 53 19.36 -1.77 -4.34
C MET A 53 17.94 -2.27 -4.11
N ILE A 54 16.97 -1.83 -4.92
CA ILE A 54 15.58 -2.22 -4.78
C ILE A 54 15.35 -3.58 -5.43
N THR A 55 15.04 -4.57 -4.59
CA THR A 55 14.79 -5.96 -5.00
C THR A 55 13.31 -6.30 -5.15
N THR A 56 12.41 -5.37 -4.82
CA THR A 56 10.97 -5.58 -4.88
C THR A 56 10.37 -5.09 -6.21
N PRO A 57 9.22 -5.67 -6.62
CA PRO A 57 8.37 -5.13 -7.68
C PRO A 57 8.04 -3.63 -7.55
N PRO A 58 7.93 -2.89 -8.67
CA PRO A 58 7.56 -1.47 -8.66
C PRO A 58 6.07 -1.21 -8.40
N GLY A 59 5.28 -2.24 -8.08
CA GLY A 59 3.82 -2.17 -8.00
C GLY A 59 3.31 -1.11 -7.04
N LEU A 60 3.99 -0.92 -5.89
CA LEU A 60 3.65 0.13 -4.92
C LEU A 60 3.75 1.53 -5.55
N TYR A 61 4.74 1.78 -6.40
CA TYR A 61 4.98 3.11 -6.98
C TYR A 61 3.85 3.49 -7.93
N PHE A 62 3.49 2.59 -8.84
CA PHE A 62 2.36 2.82 -9.75
C PHE A 62 1.05 3.04 -9.00
N PHE A 63 0.82 2.27 -7.94
CA PHE A 63 -0.34 2.46 -7.08
C PHE A 63 -0.31 3.82 -6.37
N SER A 64 0.84 4.24 -5.86
CA SER A 64 1.02 5.54 -5.19
C SER A 64 0.76 6.71 -6.14
N LEU A 65 1.27 6.63 -7.38
CA LEU A 65 1.01 7.63 -8.41
C LEU A 65 -0.50 7.74 -8.70
N ALA A 66 -1.19 6.60 -8.89
CA ALA A 66 -2.63 6.59 -9.13
C ALA A 66 -3.42 7.12 -7.93
N TYR A 67 -3.02 6.76 -6.71
CA TYR A 67 -3.62 7.23 -5.47
C TYR A 67 -3.46 8.75 -5.32
N ILE A 68 -2.25 9.28 -5.44
CA ILE A 68 -1.99 10.73 -5.38
C ILE A 68 -2.75 11.46 -6.50
N ALA A 69 -2.83 10.88 -7.69
CA ALA A 69 -3.62 11.46 -8.77
C ALA A 69 -5.12 11.55 -8.46
N SER A 70 -5.67 10.56 -7.77
CA SER A 70 -7.06 10.59 -7.31
C SER A 70 -7.34 11.65 -6.24
N LEU A 71 -6.35 12.02 -5.44
CA LEU A 71 -6.47 13.08 -4.42
C LEU A 71 -6.44 14.49 -5.04
N PHE A 72 -5.75 14.64 -6.17
CA PHE A 72 -5.53 15.93 -6.82
C PHE A 72 -5.86 15.93 -8.33
N PRO A 73 -7.10 15.61 -8.73
CA PRO A 73 -7.45 15.44 -10.14
C PRO A 73 -7.24 16.72 -10.97
N GLY A 74 -7.43 17.90 -10.37
CA GLY A 74 -7.26 19.19 -11.05
C GLY A 74 -5.82 19.52 -11.46
N MET A 75 -4.82 19.06 -10.70
CA MET A 75 -3.41 19.34 -11.01
C MET A 75 -2.87 18.53 -12.19
N TRP A 76 -3.44 17.34 -12.42
CA TRP A 76 -3.14 16.54 -13.61
C TRP A 76 -3.71 17.15 -14.88
N ILE A 77 -4.94 17.68 -14.81
CA ILE A 77 -5.61 18.33 -15.94
C ILE A 77 -4.91 19.64 -16.32
N ALA A 78 -4.37 20.37 -15.34
CA ALA A 78 -3.70 21.65 -15.56
C ALA A 78 -2.29 21.55 -16.18
N ASN A 79 -1.81 20.35 -16.57
CA ASN A 79 -0.43 20.12 -17.03
C ASN A 79 0.63 20.71 -16.06
N ALA A 80 0.32 20.77 -14.77
CA ALA A 80 1.24 21.21 -13.72
C ALA A 80 2.24 20.10 -13.39
N VAL A 81 2.90 19.55 -14.41
CA VAL A 81 3.90 18.47 -14.29
C VAL A 81 5.04 18.89 -13.35
N GLN A 82 5.29 20.19 -13.22
CA GLN A 82 6.31 20.76 -12.35
C GLN A 82 5.98 20.67 -10.86
N SER A 83 4.71 20.54 -10.45
CA SER A 83 4.31 20.39 -9.04
C SER A 83 4.16 18.93 -8.59
N LEU A 84 4.12 17.97 -9.53
CA LEU A 84 4.06 16.53 -9.21
C LEU A 84 5.18 16.02 -8.28
N PRO A 85 6.43 16.52 -8.34
CA PRO A 85 7.48 16.12 -7.40
C PRO A 85 7.19 16.53 -5.95
N GLU A 86 6.55 17.69 -5.75
CA GLU A 86 6.15 18.18 -4.42
C GLU A 86 5.01 17.35 -3.83
N LEU A 87 4.13 16.81 -4.70
CA LEU A 87 3.04 15.91 -4.32
C LEU A 87 3.51 14.48 -3.99
N CYS A 88 4.75 14.13 -4.34
CA CYS A 88 5.38 12.87 -3.95
C CYS A 88 6.37 13.05 -2.79
N SER A 89 6.02 13.91 -1.84
CA SER A 89 6.72 14.01 -0.56
C SER A 89 6.63 12.69 0.23
N PRO A 90 7.54 12.43 1.19
CA PRO A 90 7.45 11.27 2.07
C PRO A 90 6.07 11.08 2.71
N ALA A 91 5.42 12.18 3.13
CA ALA A 91 4.11 12.12 3.77
C ALA A 91 3.00 11.61 2.83
N TYR A 92 2.97 12.05 1.57
CA TYR A 92 2.00 11.58 0.58
C TYR A 92 2.28 10.14 0.13
N LEU A 93 3.55 9.75 0.04
CA LEU A 93 3.91 8.37 -0.25
C LEU A 93 3.50 7.45 0.91
N ARG A 94 3.84 7.80 2.16
CA ARG A 94 3.44 7.05 3.36
C ARG A 94 1.92 6.97 3.54
N SER A 95 1.17 8.01 3.16
CA SER A 95 -0.30 7.96 3.24
C SER A 95 -0.91 6.89 2.32
N THR A 96 -0.18 6.45 1.29
CA THR A 96 -0.56 5.27 0.49
C THR A 96 -0.64 4.01 1.35
N ASN A 97 0.35 3.77 2.23
CA ASN A 97 0.33 2.62 3.13
C ASN A 97 -0.74 2.76 4.22
N ALA A 98 -0.95 3.97 4.74
CA ALA A 98 -2.04 4.24 5.67
C ALA A 98 -3.42 3.91 5.05
N PHE A 99 -3.64 4.33 3.80
CA PHE A 99 -4.86 4.03 3.06
C PHE A 99 -5.03 2.51 2.81
N LEU A 100 -3.97 1.85 2.37
CA LEU A 100 -3.98 0.40 2.15
C LEU A 100 -4.19 -0.39 3.44
N ALA A 101 -3.70 0.08 4.59
CA ALA A 101 -3.95 -0.57 5.88
C ALA A 101 -5.44 -0.54 6.29
N ILE A 102 -6.15 0.54 5.99
CA ILE A 102 -7.60 0.62 6.19
C ILE A 102 -8.31 -0.39 5.29
N ILE A 103 -7.93 -0.47 4.01
CA ILE A 103 -8.45 -1.48 3.08
C ILE A 103 -8.15 -2.89 3.59
N CYS A 104 -6.91 -3.15 4.01
CA CYS A 104 -6.45 -4.42 4.56
C CYS A 104 -7.35 -4.87 5.72
N SER A 105 -7.64 -3.95 6.66
CA SER A 105 -8.52 -4.22 7.81
C SER A 105 -9.93 -4.63 7.37
N VAL A 106 -10.49 -3.97 6.36
CA VAL A 106 -11.80 -4.32 5.79
C VAL A 106 -11.76 -5.67 5.08
N LEU A 107 -10.68 -5.97 4.35
CA LEU A 107 -10.50 -7.27 3.68
C LEU A 107 -10.38 -8.42 4.69
N VAL A 108 -9.67 -8.21 5.81
CA VAL A 108 -9.61 -9.17 6.91
C VAL A 108 -10.99 -9.45 7.47
N TYR A 109 -11.80 -8.41 7.72
CA TYR A 109 -13.18 -8.58 8.17
C TYR A 109 -14.01 -9.40 7.16
N GLU A 110 -13.97 -9.05 5.88
CA GLU A 110 -14.71 -9.76 4.83
C GLU A 110 -14.27 -11.23 4.77
N LEU A 111 -12.97 -11.51 4.84
CA LEU A 111 -12.45 -12.88 4.86
C LEU A 111 -12.92 -13.66 6.09
N LEU A 112 -12.92 -13.05 7.28
CA LEU A 112 -13.41 -13.70 8.50
C LEU A 112 -14.88 -14.12 8.38
N ILE A 113 -15.74 -13.24 7.83
CA ILE A 113 -17.15 -13.55 7.61
C ILE A 113 -17.34 -14.65 6.55
N ASN A 114 -16.53 -14.65 5.48
CA ASN A 114 -16.64 -15.65 4.42
C ASN A 114 -16.09 -17.03 4.85
N LEU A 115 -14.99 -17.07 5.59
CA LEU A 115 -14.33 -18.31 6.03
C LEU A 115 -14.97 -18.91 7.28
N ARG A 116 -15.58 -18.09 8.14
CA ARG A 116 -16.22 -18.54 9.38
C ARG A 116 -17.63 -17.94 9.51
N PRO A 117 -18.62 -18.44 8.74
CA PRO A 117 -19.99 -17.91 8.78
C PRO A 117 -20.67 -18.03 10.16
N SER A 118 -20.23 -18.97 11.00
CA SER A 118 -20.71 -19.12 12.38
C SER A 118 -20.14 -18.07 13.35
N LEU A 119 -19.14 -17.30 12.93
CA LEU A 119 -18.57 -16.21 13.72
C LEU A 119 -19.51 -15.00 13.62
N GLY A 120 -20.16 -14.64 14.73
CA GLY A 120 -21.02 -13.44 14.75
C GLY A 120 -20.26 -12.16 14.37
N GLU A 121 -20.97 -11.20 13.73
CA GLU A 121 -20.37 -9.97 13.19
C GLU A 121 -19.48 -9.23 14.20
N GLY A 122 -19.91 -9.10 15.47
CA GLY A 122 -19.15 -8.40 16.50
C GLY A 122 -17.78 -9.06 16.80
N LYS A 123 -17.74 -10.40 16.85
CA LYS A 123 -16.47 -11.13 17.05
C LYS A 123 -15.56 -10.98 15.84
N ALA A 124 -16.11 -10.99 14.62
CA ALA A 124 -15.35 -10.76 13.40
C ALA A 124 -14.78 -9.33 13.35
N THR A 125 -15.56 -8.33 13.74
CA THR A 125 -15.13 -6.92 13.85
C THR A 125 -13.98 -6.77 14.84
N ILE A 126 -14.10 -7.30 16.06
CA ILE A 126 -13.03 -7.24 17.08
C ILE A 126 -11.78 -7.95 16.58
N SER A 127 -11.93 -9.16 16.01
CA SER A 127 -10.79 -9.93 15.48
C SER A 127 -10.07 -9.18 14.36
N ALA A 128 -10.79 -8.55 13.44
CA ALA A 128 -10.19 -7.77 12.36
C ALA A 128 -9.40 -6.57 12.90
N LEU A 129 -9.93 -5.87 13.90
CA LEU A 129 -9.24 -4.75 14.55
C LEU A 129 -7.99 -5.20 15.32
N LEU A 130 -8.05 -6.33 16.03
CA LEU A 130 -6.90 -6.91 16.72
C LEU A 130 -5.78 -7.31 15.74
N ILE A 131 -6.14 -7.89 14.60
CA ILE A 131 -5.18 -8.24 13.54
C ILE A 131 -4.56 -6.98 12.94
N ALA A 132 -5.35 -5.92 12.72
CA ALA A 132 -4.85 -4.64 12.21
C ALA A 132 -3.85 -3.97 13.17
N LEU A 133 -4.02 -4.18 14.48
CA LEU A 133 -3.12 -3.69 15.53
C LEU A 133 -1.90 -4.60 15.77
N TYR A 134 -1.74 -5.68 15.01
CA TYR A 134 -0.60 -6.58 15.19
C TYR A 134 0.72 -5.82 14.99
N PRO A 135 1.68 -5.87 15.94
CA PRO A 135 2.82 -4.95 15.97
C PRO A 135 3.63 -4.89 14.68
N VAL A 136 3.82 -6.04 14.01
CA VAL A 136 4.56 -6.11 12.75
C VAL A 136 3.83 -5.37 11.64
N HIS A 137 2.51 -5.56 11.52
CA HIS A 137 1.73 -4.83 10.52
C HIS A 137 1.70 -3.35 10.85
N TRP A 138 1.41 -3.02 12.11
CA TRP A 138 1.30 -1.67 12.65
C TRP A 138 2.52 -0.80 12.30
N PHE A 139 3.72 -1.33 12.46
CA PHE A 139 4.96 -0.62 12.14
C PHE A 139 5.03 -0.18 10.67
N PHE A 140 4.69 -1.08 9.73
CA PHE A 140 4.76 -0.79 8.28
C PHE A 140 3.60 0.05 7.75
N ILE A 141 2.55 0.29 8.54
CA ILE A 141 1.44 1.18 8.14
C ILE A 141 1.94 2.61 7.89
N PHE A 142 2.90 3.07 8.68
CA PHE A 142 3.32 4.47 8.72
C PHE A 142 4.59 4.77 7.91
N LEU A 143 5.23 3.74 7.34
CA LEU A 143 6.43 3.85 6.52
C LEU A 143 6.12 3.37 5.10
N TYR A 144 6.81 3.91 4.11
CA TYR A 144 6.60 3.63 2.68
C TYR A 144 7.28 2.33 2.24
N TYR A 145 6.74 1.21 2.72
CA TYR A 145 7.21 -0.15 2.46
C TYR A 145 6.24 -0.94 1.57
N THR A 146 6.75 -1.94 0.85
CA THR A 146 5.91 -2.77 -0.06
C THR A 146 5.04 -3.80 0.65
N ASP A 147 5.28 -4.05 1.94
CA ASP A 147 4.63 -5.09 2.74
C ASP A 147 3.11 -4.91 2.83
N VAL A 148 2.65 -3.71 3.18
CA VAL A 148 1.22 -3.40 3.35
C VAL A 148 0.47 -3.59 2.03
N ALA A 149 1.02 -3.10 0.92
CA ALA A 149 0.48 -3.31 -0.41
C ALA A 149 0.43 -4.81 -0.79
N SER A 150 1.51 -5.55 -0.52
CA SER A 150 1.60 -6.97 -0.85
C SER A 150 0.57 -7.82 -0.10
N ILE A 151 0.38 -7.58 1.20
CA ILE A 151 -0.61 -8.29 2.02
C ILE A 151 -2.01 -7.90 1.55
N THR A 152 -2.26 -6.62 1.31
CA THR A 152 -3.56 -6.14 0.80
C THR A 152 -3.94 -6.83 -0.51
N ALA A 153 -3.00 -6.93 -1.46
CA ALA A 153 -3.21 -7.62 -2.73
C ALA A 153 -3.48 -9.12 -2.53
N VAL A 154 -2.75 -9.79 -1.63
CA VAL A 154 -2.97 -11.22 -1.33
C VAL A 154 -4.35 -11.45 -0.70
N LEU A 155 -4.77 -10.61 0.25
CA LEU A 155 -6.09 -10.72 0.88
C LEU A 155 -7.22 -10.45 -0.13
N ALA A 156 -7.04 -9.45 -1.00
CA ALA A 156 -7.99 -9.15 -2.08
C ALA A 156 -8.09 -10.30 -3.08
N MET A 157 -6.95 -10.89 -3.47
CA MET A 157 -6.87 -12.07 -4.34
C MET A 157 -7.61 -13.25 -3.72
N LEU A 158 -7.39 -13.53 -2.44
CA LEU A 158 -8.03 -14.62 -1.70
C LEU A 158 -9.55 -14.41 -1.62
N LEU A 159 -9.99 -13.21 -1.25
CA LEU A 159 -11.41 -12.89 -1.18
C LEU A 159 -12.10 -13.00 -2.54
N ALA A 160 -11.45 -12.54 -3.61
CA ALA A 160 -11.94 -12.67 -4.98
C ALA A 160 -12.06 -14.15 -5.40
N SER A 161 -11.07 -14.98 -5.03
CA SER A 161 -11.09 -16.43 -5.28
C SER A 161 -12.27 -17.10 -4.56
N LEU A 162 -12.49 -16.78 -3.28
CA LEU A 162 -13.62 -17.32 -2.49
C LEU A 162 -14.97 -16.90 -3.08
N LYS A 163 -15.07 -15.68 -3.62
CA LYS A 163 -16.27 -15.17 -4.30
C LYS A 163 -16.40 -15.63 -5.76
N LYS A 164 -15.57 -16.58 -6.22
CA LYS A 164 -15.53 -17.11 -7.59
C LYS A 164 -15.30 -16.05 -8.67
N LYS A 165 -14.69 -14.91 -8.32
CA LYS A 165 -14.32 -13.82 -9.24
C LYS A 165 -12.89 -14.01 -9.72
N TYR A 166 -12.66 -15.06 -10.53
CA TYR A 166 -11.31 -15.51 -10.89
C TYR A 166 -10.49 -14.48 -11.66
N TRP A 167 -11.12 -13.67 -12.53
CA TRP A 167 -10.43 -12.58 -13.23
C TRP A 167 -9.85 -11.52 -12.28
N LEU A 168 -10.62 -11.11 -11.28
CA LEU A 168 -10.14 -10.17 -10.26
C LEU A 168 -9.05 -10.81 -9.40
N SER A 169 -9.19 -12.10 -9.07
CA SER A 169 -8.17 -12.85 -8.33
C SER A 169 -6.84 -12.88 -9.10
N ALA A 170 -6.88 -13.21 -10.40
CA ALA A 170 -5.71 -13.22 -11.27
C ALA A 170 -5.06 -11.83 -11.38
N MET A 171 -5.86 -10.76 -11.48
CA MET A 171 -5.35 -9.38 -11.53
C MET A 171 -4.58 -8.99 -10.25
N PHE A 172 -5.14 -9.27 -9.08
CA PHE A 172 -4.46 -9.00 -7.80
C PHE A 172 -3.23 -9.90 -7.60
N GLY A 173 -3.28 -11.15 -8.06
CA GLY A 173 -2.14 -12.06 -8.05
C GLY A 173 -1.00 -11.63 -8.99
N ALA A 174 -1.33 -11.10 -10.17
CA ALA A 174 -0.35 -10.62 -11.14
C ALA A 174 0.39 -9.36 -10.66
N CYS A 175 -0.28 -8.46 -9.92
CA CYS A 175 0.35 -7.29 -9.29
C CYS A 175 1.54 -7.66 -8.37
N ARG A 176 1.59 -8.89 -7.84
CA ARG A 176 2.70 -9.40 -7.03
C ARG A 176 3.94 -9.80 -7.86
N LEU A 177 3.78 -10.15 -9.13
CA LEU A 177 4.81 -10.79 -9.95
C LEU A 177 5.64 -9.82 -10.80
N LEU A 178 5.27 -8.54 -10.86
CA LEU A 178 5.93 -7.58 -11.74
C LEU A 178 7.37 -7.28 -11.29
N ARG A 179 8.35 -7.85 -12.00
CA ARG A 179 9.81 -7.66 -11.90
C ARG A 179 10.56 -8.39 -10.77
N ARG A 180 10.44 -9.71 -10.72
CA ARG A 180 11.57 -10.55 -10.23
C ARG A 180 12.64 -10.80 -11.31
N SER A 181 12.42 -10.39 -12.57
CA SER A 181 13.27 -10.78 -13.72
C SER A 181 14.47 -9.88 -14.06
N PHE A 182 14.76 -8.79 -13.33
CA PHE A 182 15.87 -7.87 -13.73
C PHE A 182 17.19 -8.05 -12.96
N ARG A 183 17.32 -9.07 -12.10
CA ARG A 183 18.53 -9.22 -11.24
C ARG A 183 19.56 -10.26 -11.71
N GLN A 184 19.46 -10.80 -12.93
CA GLN A 184 20.45 -11.80 -13.39
C GLN A 184 21.62 -11.25 -14.24
N ASN A 185 21.69 -9.94 -14.56
CA ASN A 185 22.69 -9.47 -15.53
C ASN A 185 23.58 -8.27 -15.11
N LYS A 186 23.77 -7.99 -13.81
CA LYS A 186 24.65 -6.88 -13.38
C LYS A 186 25.71 -7.20 -12.32
N TYR A 187 26.11 -8.47 -12.19
CA TYR A 187 27.34 -8.86 -11.49
C TYR A 187 28.33 -9.51 -12.48
N SER A 188 28.69 -8.77 -13.52
CA SER A 188 29.86 -9.06 -14.37
C SER A 188 30.61 -7.76 -14.60
N VAL A 189 31.36 -7.31 -13.60
CA VAL A 189 32.51 -6.43 -13.81
C VAL A 189 33.59 -6.95 -12.87
N ALA A 190 34.51 -7.72 -13.46
CA ALA A 190 35.87 -7.90 -12.95
C ALA A 190 36.70 -6.69 -13.36
#